data_AF-A0A959QQF3-F1
#
_entry.id   AF-A0A959QQF3-F1
#
_cell.length_a   1.000
_cell.length_b   1.000
_cell.length_c   1.000
_cell.angle_alpha   90.00
_cell.angle_beta   90.00
_cell.angle_gamma   90.00
#
_symmetry.space_group_name_H-M   'P 1'
#
loop_
_entity.id
_entity.type
_entity.pdbx_description
1 polymer ?
#
loop_
_entity_poly.entity_id
_entity_poly.type
_entity_poly.pdbx_seq_one_letter_code
_entity_poly.pdbx_strand_id
1 'polypeptide(L)'
;SSVINILLDDTQLTEQVKAELQKQLPGMQVQTWQDLSPMTKLMSGTLNQMSFIFVFIILLALAFGIINTMLMAVLDRTREIGMLLSIGMNQAKIFGMIVWETLFLSFTGVIVGLVFSVSSITYFGSAGIDLSVISEGINALGFSSHIYPKLDADFYIEFAPMVILIALFSSIFPARRAIKLKPAEAVRGE
;
A
#
# COMPACT_ATOMS: atom_id res chain seq x y z
N SER A 1 7.76 16.15 -42.58
CA SER A 1 6.79 16.34 -41.50
C SER A 1 7.56 16.81 -40.27
N SER A 2 7.35 18.05 -39.84
CA SER A 2 8.01 18.58 -38.65
C SER A 2 7.34 18.01 -37.40
N VAL A 3 8.10 17.35 -36.54
CA VAL A 3 7.62 16.79 -35.27
C VAL A 3 8.18 17.63 -34.14
N ILE A 4 7.34 18.04 -33.20
CA ILE A 4 7.74 18.74 -31.99
C ILE A 4 7.55 17.77 -30.82
N ASN A 5 8.65 17.39 -30.18
CA ASN A 5 8.62 16.53 -29.01
C ASN A 5 8.50 17.39 -27.76
N ILE A 6 7.50 17.12 -26.94
CA ILE A 6 7.29 17.77 -25.64
C ILE A 6 7.51 16.71 -24.57
N LEU A 7 8.48 16.93 -23.70
CA LEU A 7 8.73 16.07 -22.54
C LEU A 7 8.02 16.69 -21.34
N LEU A 8 7.22 15.88 -20.64
CA LEU A 8 6.57 16.26 -19.39
C LEU A 8 7.38 15.72 -18.22
N ASP A 9 7.55 16.54 -17.18
CA ASP A 9 8.18 16.11 -15.92
C ASP A 9 7.27 15.14 -15.15
N ASP A 10 5.95 15.31 -15.28
CA ASP A 10 4.94 14.43 -14.69
C ASP A 10 4.13 13.71 -15.78
N THR A 11 4.26 12.39 -15.82
CA THR A 11 3.55 11.53 -16.77
C THR A 11 2.05 11.40 -16.47
N GLN A 12 1.58 11.71 -15.26
CA GLN A 12 0.15 11.68 -14.91
C GLN A 12 -0.64 12.77 -15.65
N LEU A 13 0.02 13.88 -15.99
CA LEU A 13 -0.60 15.01 -16.70
C LEU A 13 -0.72 14.79 -18.21
N THR A 14 -0.15 13.71 -18.75
CA THR A 14 -0.06 13.46 -20.19
C THR A 14 -1.40 13.55 -20.92
N GLU A 15 -2.46 12.95 -20.38
CA GLU A 15 -3.80 12.99 -21.01
C GLU A 15 -4.46 14.36 -20.89
N GLN A 16 -4.26 15.07 -19.78
CA GLN A 16 -4.78 16.42 -19.58
C GLN A 16 -4.12 17.41 -20.55
N VAL A 17 -2.78 17.38 -20.63
CA VAL A 17 -1.99 18.22 -21.53
C VAL A 17 -2.30 17.91 -22.99
N LYS A 18 -2.46 16.63 -23.35
CA LYS A 18 -2.91 16.24 -24.70
C LYS A 18 -4.26 16.88 -25.03
N ALA A 19 -5.24 16.77 -24.14
CA ALA A 19 -6.57 17.33 -24.37
C ALA A 19 -6.55 18.86 -24.53
N GLU A 20 -5.72 19.55 -23.75
CA GLU A 20 -5.57 21.01 -23.84
C GLU A 20 -4.85 21.44 -25.12
N LEU A 21 -3.74 20.78 -25.46
CA LEU A 21 -3.00 21.05 -26.70
C LEU A 21 -3.83 20.75 -27.95
N GLN A 22 -4.63 19.68 -27.94
CA GLN A 22 -5.51 19.35 -29.06
C GLN A 22 -6.61 20.40 -29.27
N LYS A 23 -7.10 21.04 -28.19
CA LYS A 23 -8.04 22.17 -28.28
C LYS A 23 -7.38 23.43 -28.82
N GLN A 24 -6.17 23.74 -28.38
CA GLN A 24 -5.44 24.94 -28.80
C GLN A 24 -4.88 24.83 -30.23
N LEU A 25 -4.63 23.60 -30.70
CA LEU A 25 -4.00 23.31 -31.98
C LEU A 25 -4.85 22.33 -32.82
N PRO A 26 -6.06 22.71 -33.25
CA PRO A 26 -6.99 21.81 -33.94
C PRO A 26 -6.49 21.30 -35.30
N GLY A 27 -5.48 21.96 -35.90
CA GLY A 27 -4.86 21.54 -37.16
C GLY A 27 -3.64 20.61 -37.00
N MET A 28 -3.24 20.30 -35.78
CA MET A 28 -2.11 19.39 -35.50
C MET A 28 -2.58 18.13 -34.76
N GLN A 29 -1.96 17.00 -35.09
CA GLN A 29 -2.23 15.73 -34.44
C GLN A 29 -1.36 15.62 -33.18
N VAL A 30 -1.99 15.65 -32.00
CA VAL A 30 -1.30 15.50 -30.71
C VAL A 30 -1.39 14.03 -30.28
N GLN A 31 -0.27 13.32 -30.31
CA GLN A 31 -0.17 11.91 -29.92
C GLN A 31 0.69 11.77 -28.66
N THR A 32 0.28 10.89 -27.74
CA THR A 32 1.08 10.57 -26.55
C THR A 32 2.08 9.45 -26.86
N TRP A 33 3.08 9.25 -26.01
CA TRP A 33 4.00 8.11 -26.11
C TRP A 33 3.27 6.76 -26.12
N GLN A 34 2.09 6.68 -25.49
CA GLN A 34 1.23 5.51 -25.48
C GLN A 34 0.49 5.32 -26.81
N ASP A 35 0.12 6.40 -27.49
CA ASP A 35 -0.59 6.33 -28.77
C ASP A 35 0.36 5.99 -29.94
N LEU A 36 1.65 6.31 -29.79
CA LEU A 36 2.69 5.99 -30.77
C LEU A 36 3.02 4.48 -30.81
N SER A 37 2.69 3.72 -29.77
CA SER A 37 2.88 2.27 -29.69
C SER A 37 1.69 1.61 -28.97
N PRO A 38 0.74 1.02 -29.72
CA PRO A 38 -0.39 0.27 -29.15
C PRO A 38 0.06 -0.83 -28.17
N MET A 39 1.21 -1.46 -28.44
CA MET A 39 1.81 -2.48 -27.60
C MET A 39 2.22 -1.91 -26.24
N THR A 40 2.85 -0.72 -26.21
CA THR A 40 3.31 -0.11 -24.96
C THR A 40 2.13 0.36 -24.10
N LYS A 41 1.05 0.87 -24.71
CA LYS A 41 -0.19 1.24 -24.00
C LYS A 41 -0.87 0.04 -23.33
N LEU A 42 -0.96 -1.09 -24.06
CA LEU A 42 -1.51 -2.33 -23.52
C LEU A 42 -0.65 -2.89 -22.38
N MET A 43 0.68 -2.86 -22.53
CA MET A 43 1.61 -3.27 -21.46
C MET A 43 1.48 -2.40 -20.22
N SER A 44 1.51 -1.07 -20.35
CA SER A 44 1.42 -0.18 -19.19
C SER A 44 0.09 -0.33 -18.44
N GLY A 45 -1.02 -0.48 -19.16
CA GLY A 45 -2.33 -0.72 -18.56
C GLY A 45 -2.39 -2.05 -17.79
N THR A 46 -1.87 -3.13 -18.40
CA THR A 46 -1.82 -4.46 -17.79
C THR A 46 -0.95 -4.45 -16.54
N LEU A 47 0.26 -3.86 -16.60
CA LEU A 47 1.15 -3.76 -15.45
C LEU A 47 0.54 -2.96 -14.31
N ASN A 48 -0.13 -1.84 -14.60
CA ASN A 48 -0.79 -1.05 -13.57
C ASN A 48 -1.93 -1.83 -12.89
N GLN A 49 -2.73 -2.56 -13.68
CA GLN A 49 -3.79 -3.41 -13.15
C GLN A 49 -3.24 -4.55 -12.28
N MET A 50 -2.15 -5.20 -12.71
CA MET A 50 -1.47 -6.22 -11.91
C MET A 50 -0.95 -5.62 -10.60
N SER A 51 -0.27 -4.46 -10.64
CA SER A 51 0.21 -3.78 -9.44
C SER A 51 -0.92 -3.46 -8.46
N PHE A 52 -2.07 -2.99 -8.96
CA PHE A 52 -3.25 -2.74 -8.13
C PHE A 52 -3.73 -4.01 -7.40
N ILE A 53 -3.82 -5.13 -8.12
CA ILE A 53 -4.22 -6.42 -7.54
C ILE A 53 -3.20 -6.88 -6.49
N PHE A 54 -1.90 -6.75 -6.76
CA PHE A 54 -0.84 -7.12 -5.81
C PHE A 54 -0.92 -6.29 -4.52
N VAL A 55 -1.05 -4.96 -4.65
CA VAL A 55 -1.23 -4.07 -3.50
C VAL A 55 -2.46 -4.50 -2.69
N PHE A 56 -3.58 -4.75 -3.35
CA PHE A 56 -4.81 -5.18 -2.69
C PHE A 56 -4.60 -6.47 -1.88
N ILE A 57 -3.94 -7.47 -2.44
CA ILE A 57 -3.63 -8.74 -1.76
C ILE A 57 -2.71 -8.50 -0.56
N ILE A 58 -1.67 -7.68 -0.70
CA ILE A 58 -0.73 -7.35 0.39
C ILE A 58 -1.48 -6.68 1.54
N LEU A 59 -2.39 -5.76 1.24
CA LEU A 59 -3.19 -5.06 2.25
C LEU A 59 -4.16 -6.00 2.97
N LEU A 60 -4.75 -6.96 2.25
CA LEU A 60 -5.55 -8.02 2.88
C LEU A 60 -4.69 -8.89 3.80
N ALA A 61 -3.51 -9.33 3.35
CA ALA A 61 -2.59 -10.11 4.18
C ALA A 61 -2.16 -9.33 5.43
N LEU A 62 -1.89 -8.03 5.31
CA LEU A 62 -1.61 -7.13 6.43
C LEU A 62 -2.79 -7.08 7.41
N ALA A 63 -4.02 -6.91 6.91
CA ALA A 63 -5.22 -6.90 7.74
C ALA A 63 -5.37 -8.19 8.55
N PHE A 64 -5.23 -9.35 7.90
CA PHE A 64 -5.28 -10.65 8.57
C PHE A 64 -4.16 -10.82 9.60
N GLY A 65 -2.94 -10.38 9.28
CA GLY A 65 -1.81 -10.38 10.21
C GLY A 65 -2.14 -9.61 11.49
N ILE A 66 -2.64 -8.39 11.35
CA ILE A 66 -3.01 -7.53 12.48
C ILE A 66 -4.14 -8.15 13.30
N ILE A 67 -5.18 -8.68 12.63
CA ILE A 67 -6.30 -9.36 13.32
C ILE A 67 -5.77 -10.50 14.18
N ASN A 68 -4.91 -11.35 13.62
CA ASN A 68 -4.38 -12.51 14.33
C ASN A 68 -3.51 -12.11 15.53
N THR A 69 -2.60 -11.16 15.33
CA THR A 69 -1.72 -10.66 16.39
C THR A 69 -2.51 -9.99 17.51
N MET A 70 -3.47 -9.12 17.18
CA MET A 70 -4.28 -8.44 18.19
C MET A 70 -5.22 -9.40 18.92
N LEU A 71 -5.77 -10.40 18.21
CA LEU A 71 -6.59 -11.42 18.85
C LEU A 71 -5.78 -12.22 19.87
N MET A 72 -4.56 -12.64 19.52
CA MET A 72 -3.66 -13.33 20.43
C MET A 72 -3.32 -12.46 21.65
N ALA A 73 -2.93 -11.19 21.44
CA ALA A 73 -2.60 -10.26 22.51
C ALA A 73 -3.78 -10.03 23.48
N VAL A 74 -5.01 -9.95 22.96
CA VAL A 74 -6.22 -9.83 23.77
C VAL A 74 -6.48 -11.10 24.58
N LEU A 75 -6.31 -12.28 23.96
CA LEU A 75 -6.56 -13.56 24.63
C LEU A 75 -5.61 -13.77 25.81
N ASP A 76 -4.33 -13.45 25.65
CA ASP A 76 -3.33 -13.56 26.71
C ASP A 76 -3.64 -12.68 27.93
N ARG A 77 -4.27 -11.50 27.71
CA ARG A 77 -4.64 -10.55 28.78
C ARG A 77 -6.12 -10.58 29.15
N THR A 78 -6.85 -11.65 28.81
CA THR A 78 -8.30 -11.75 29.08
C THR A 78 -8.64 -11.57 30.57
N ARG A 79 -7.82 -12.13 31.47
CA ARG A 79 -8.00 -11.98 32.93
C ARG A 79 -7.88 -10.52 33.38
N GLU A 80 -6.92 -9.78 32.84
CA GLU A 80 -6.72 -8.35 33.13
C GLU A 80 -7.93 -7.52 32.67
N ILE A 81 -8.39 -7.76 31.45
CA ILE A 81 -9.58 -7.09 30.88
C ILE A 81 -10.83 -7.41 31.72
N GLY A 82 -10.98 -8.66 32.17
CA GLY A 82 -12.07 -9.07 33.06
C GLY A 82 -12.03 -8.39 34.42
N MET A 83 -10.85 -8.19 35.00
CA MET A 83 -10.67 -7.44 36.24
C MET A 83 -11.02 -5.95 36.06
N LEU A 84 -10.57 -5.33 34.96
CA LEU A 84 -10.90 -3.94 34.62
C LEU A 84 -12.41 -3.72 34.45
N LEU A 85 -13.10 -4.65 33.79
CA LEU A 85 -14.56 -4.63 33.68
C LEU A 85 -15.24 -4.75 35.06
N SER A 86 -14.70 -5.58 35.94
CA SER A 86 -15.27 -5.84 37.28
C SER A 86 -15.13 -4.65 38.23
N ILE A 87 -14.08 -3.82 38.08
CA ILE A 87 -13.91 -2.56 38.81
C ILE A 87 -14.68 -1.38 38.17
N GLY A 88 -15.49 -1.63 37.14
CA GLY A 88 -16.38 -0.63 36.54
C GLY A 88 -15.83 0.10 35.31
N MET A 89 -14.75 -0.39 34.68
CA MET A 89 -14.28 0.18 33.43
C MET A 89 -15.31 -0.03 32.31
N ASN A 90 -15.71 1.04 31.63
CA ASN A 90 -16.63 0.96 30.51
C ASN A 90 -15.98 0.18 29.34
N GLN A 91 -16.76 -0.68 28.70
CA GLN A 91 -16.42 -1.38 27.46
C GLN A 91 -15.85 -0.45 26.37
N ALA A 92 -16.35 0.79 26.27
CA ALA A 92 -15.84 1.79 25.33
C ALA A 92 -14.39 2.22 25.64
N LYS A 93 -13.99 2.25 26.92
CA LYS A 93 -12.61 2.57 27.32
C LYS A 93 -11.65 1.43 26.95
N ILE A 94 -12.10 0.18 27.11
CA ILE A 94 -11.33 -1.01 26.70
C ILE A 94 -11.20 -1.05 25.17
N PHE A 95 -12.28 -0.76 24.44
CA PHE A 95 -12.23 -0.61 22.99
C PHE A 95 -11.17 0.42 22.57
N GLY A 96 -11.22 1.62 23.15
CA GLY A 96 -10.28 2.69 22.87
C GLY A 96 -8.83 2.29 23.17
N MET A 97 -8.59 1.62 24.30
CA MET A 97 -7.27 1.13 24.68
C MET A 97 -6.68 0.18 23.61
N ILE A 98 -7.46 -0.80 23.13
CA ILE A 98 -7.02 -1.76 22.11
C ILE A 98 -6.74 -1.06 20.77
N VAL A 99 -7.59 -0.09 20.40
CA VAL A 99 -7.39 0.73 19.21
C VAL A 99 -6.10 1.56 19.32
N TRP A 100 -5.82 2.15 20.48
CA TRP A 100 -4.57 2.86 20.73
C TRP A 100 -3.34 1.95 20.64
N GLU A 101 -3.39 0.75 21.22
CA GLU A 101 -2.32 -0.24 21.12
C GLU A 101 -2.06 -0.62 19.65
N THR A 102 -3.12 -0.82 18.87
CA THR A 102 -3.01 -1.05 17.42
C THR A 102 -2.39 0.14 16.70
N LEU A 103 -2.81 1.36 17.04
CA LEU A 103 -2.30 2.57 16.39
C LEU A 103 -0.80 2.72 16.61
N PHE A 104 -0.32 2.53 17.85
CA PHE A 104 1.11 2.56 18.16
C PHE A 104 1.88 1.48 17.41
N LEU A 105 1.37 0.24 17.41
CA LEU A 105 1.98 -0.86 16.68
C LEU A 105 2.08 -0.56 15.18
N SER A 106 0.99 -0.06 14.59
CA SER A 106 0.93 0.27 13.17
C SER A 106 1.84 1.43 12.81
N PHE A 107 1.89 2.46 13.65
CA PHE A 107 2.77 3.60 13.45
C PHE A 107 4.24 3.20 13.46
N THR A 108 4.66 2.36 14.40
CA THR A 108 6.02 1.81 14.42
C THR A 108 6.32 0.95 13.19
N GLY A 109 5.36 0.12 12.75
CA GLY A 109 5.48 -0.68 11.54
C GLY A 109 5.63 0.17 10.28
N VAL A 110 4.86 1.25 10.15
CA VAL A 110 4.96 2.19 9.02
C VAL A 110 6.33 2.87 9.01
N ILE A 111 6.83 3.37 10.15
CA ILE A 111 8.15 4.00 10.21
C ILE A 111 9.24 3.02 9.76
N VAL A 112 9.25 1.81 10.32
CA VAL A 112 10.25 0.79 9.97
C VAL A 112 10.13 0.40 8.49
N GLY A 113 8.91 0.21 8.00
CA GLY A 113 8.64 -0.12 6.60
C GLY A 113 9.09 0.98 5.63
N LEU A 114 8.87 2.26 5.96
CA LEU A 114 9.33 3.39 5.17
C LEU A 114 10.86 3.44 5.10
N VAL A 115 11.54 3.30 6.24
CA VAL A 115 13.01 3.27 6.28
C VAL A 115 13.54 2.12 5.41
N PHE A 116 12.96 0.94 5.53
CA PHE A 116 13.36 -0.23 4.74
C PHE A 116 13.09 -0.04 3.24
N SER A 117 11.94 0.54 2.90
CA SER A 117 11.55 0.83 1.51
C SER A 117 12.50 1.84 0.86
N VAL A 118 12.72 3.00 1.50
CA VAL A 118 13.62 4.04 0.98
C VAL A 118 15.05 3.52 0.85
N SER A 119 15.54 2.77 1.85
CA SER A 119 16.88 2.17 1.80
C SER A 119 17.01 1.17 0.66
N SER A 120 16.01 0.33 0.44
CA SER A 120 16.01 -0.65 -0.65
C SER A 120 15.93 0.05 -2.02
N ILE A 121 15.07 1.05 -2.17
CA ILE A 121 14.88 1.75 -3.45
C ILE A 121 16.09 2.59 -3.82
N THR A 122 16.74 3.24 -2.85
CA THR A 122 17.98 3.99 -3.12
C THR A 122 19.13 3.05 -3.51
N TYR A 123 19.22 1.88 -2.87
CA TYR A 123 20.22 0.86 -3.21
C TYR A 123 19.98 0.27 -4.61
N PHE A 124 18.79 -0.26 -4.88
CA PHE A 124 18.47 -0.88 -6.18
C PHE A 124 18.26 0.13 -7.30
N GLY A 125 17.84 1.35 -6.98
CA GLY A 125 17.68 2.44 -7.94
C GLY A 125 19.02 2.96 -8.48
N SER A 126 20.12 2.75 -7.75
CA SER A 126 21.48 3.09 -8.22
C SER A 126 22.22 1.88 -8.79
N ALA A 127 22.10 0.70 -8.16
CA ALA A 127 22.74 -0.52 -8.66
C ALA A 127 22.06 -1.09 -9.92
N GLY A 128 20.76 -0.80 -10.11
CA GLY A 128 19.93 -1.44 -11.12
C GLY A 128 19.62 -2.88 -10.76
N ILE A 129 18.41 -3.34 -11.07
CA ILE A 129 18.06 -4.76 -10.97
C ILE A 129 18.41 -5.39 -12.31
N ASP A 130 19.37 -6.30 -12.31
CA ASP A 130 19.74 -7.07 -13.50
C ASP A 130 18.73 -8.20 -13.74
N LEU A 131 17.98 -8.10 -14.84
CA LEU A 131 17.06 -9.14 -15.31
C LEU A 131 17.68 -9.98 -16.44
N SER A 132 19.02 -10.12 -16.45
CA SER A 132 19.77 -10.97 -17.39
C SER A 132 19.18 -12.38 -17.53
N VAL A 133 18.59 -12.93 -16.47
CA VAL A 133 17.93 -14.26 -16.44
C VAL A 133 16.71 -14.36 -17.37
N ILE A 134 16.05 -13.24 -17.71
CA ILE A 134 14.87 -13.17 -18.61
C ILE A 134 15.21 -12.33 -19.87
N SER A 135 16.49 -11.99 -20.06
CA SER A 135 16.93 -11.04 -21.08
C SER A 135 16.57 -11.41 -22.52
N GLU A 136 16.52 -12.70 -22.89
CA GLU A 136 16.14 -13.12 -24.24
C GLU A 136 14.70 -12.69 -24.60
N GLY A 137 13.76 -12.75 -23.65
CA GLY A 137 12.38 -12.31 -23.89
C GLY A 137 12.21 -10.78 -23.86
N ILE A 138 13.01 -10.10 -23.06
CA ILE A 138 12.88 -8.64 -22.80
C ILE A 138 13.62 -7.84 -23.89
N ASN A 139 14.80 -8.29 -24.31
CA ASN A 139 15.56 -7.69 -25.40
C ASN A 139 14.84 -7.84 -26.75
N ALA A 140 14.12 -8.96 -26.97
CA ALA A 140 13.28 -9.16 -28.15
C ALA A 140 12.15 -8.11 -28.28
N LEU A 141 11.76 -7.49 -27.17
CA LEU A 141 10.77 -6.42 -27.09
C LEU A 141 11.42 -5.00 -27.10
N GLY A 142 12.76 -4.91 -27.23
CA GLY A 142 13.50 -3.65 -27.30
C GLY A 142 13.70 -2.96 -25.95
N PHE A 143 13.49 -3.64 -24.83
CA PHE A 143 13.70 -3.10 -23.48
C PHE A 143 15.11 -3.41 -22.96
N SER A 144 15.66 -2.50 -22.16
CA SER A 144 16.91 -2.70 -21.42
C SER A 144 16.79 -3.85 -20.40
N SER A 145 17.81 -4.68 -20.27
CA SER A 145 17.89 -5.76 -19.27
C SER A 145 18.02 -5.24 -17.83
N HIS A 146 18.28 -3.95 -17.64
CA HIS A 146 18.34 -3.31 -16.33
C HIS A 146 17.07 -2.48 -16.07
N ILE A 147 16.43 -2.75 -14.93
CA ILE A 147 15.30 -1.98 -14.42
C ILE A 147 15.76 -1.21 -13.18
N TYR A 148 15.49 0.09 -13.17
CA TYR A 148 15.79 0.98 -12.05
C TYR A 148 14.49 1.30 -11.32
N PRO A 149 14.25 0.74 -10.12
CA PRO A 149 13.07 1.07 -9.35
C PRO A 149 13.14 2.54 -8.92
N LYS A 150 12.07 3.27 -9.20
CA LYS A 150 11.87 4.64 -8.74
C LYS A 150 10.46 4.75 -8.16
N LEU A 151 10.36 5.28 -6.94
CA LEU A 151 9.10 5.69 -6.34
C LEU A 151 9.20 7.17 -6.02
N ASP A 152 8.17 7.91 -6.39
CA ASP A 152 8.06 9.33 -6.06
C ASP A 152 7.60 9.51 -4.61
N ALA A 153 7.95 10.65 -4.00
CA ALA A 153 7.63 10.94 -2.60
C ALA A 153 6.12 10.89 -2.33
N ASP A 154 5.31 11.28 -3.31
CA ASP A 154 3.85 11.33 -3.23
C ASP A 154 3.25 9.95 -2.95
N PHE A 155 3.84 8.89 -3.53
CA PHE A 155 3.40 7.52 -3.28
C PHE A 155 3.48 7.17 -1.78
N TYR A 156 4.54 7.59 -1.09
CA TYR A 156 4.71 7.33 0.34
C TYR A 156 3.71 8.10 1.19
N ILE A 157 3.43 9.35 0.82
CA ILE A 157 2.49 10.23 1.53
C ILE A 157 1.06 9.70 1.39
N GLU A 158 0.71 9.12 0.25
CA GLU A 158 -0.60 8.50 0.01
C GLU A 158 -0.73 7.11 0.67
N PHE A 159 0.31 6.27 0.60
CA PHE A 159 0.25 4.90 1.11
C PHE A 159 0.31 4.79 2.63
N ALA A 160 1.16 5.57 3.30
CA ALA A 160 1.33 5.51 4.74
C ALA A 160 0.01 5.66 5.53
N PRO A 161 -0.84 6.68 5.27
CA PRO A 161 -2.13 6.79 5.95
C PRO A 161 -3.08 5.65 5.58
N MET A 162 -3.03 5.15 4.34
CA MET A 162 -3.87 4.03 3.91
C MET A 162 -3.58 2.75 4.73
N VAL A 163 -2.30 2.46 5.00
CA VAL A 163 -1.90 1.33 5.84
C VAL A 163 -2.40 1.49 7.27
N ILE A 164 -2.27 2.70 7.86
CA ILE A 164 -2.77 2.99 9.21
C ILE A 164 -4.29 2.82 9.27
N LEU A 165 -5.02 3.31 8.27
CA LEU A 165 -6.47 3.14 8.21
C LEU A 165 -6.87 1.67 8.16
N ILE A 166 -6.22 0.87 7.32
CA ILE A 166 -6.50 -0.56 7.21
C ILE A 166 -6.19 -1.28 8.53
N ALA A 167 -5.10 -0.92 9.20
CA ALA A 167 -4.77 -1.46 10.50
C ALA A 167 -5.84 -1.14 11.56
N LEU A 168 -6.31 0.12 11.60
CA LEU A 168 -7.39 0.54 12.49
C LEU A 168 -8.70 -0.18 12.21
N PHE A 169 -9.09 -0.33 10.93
CA PHE A 169 -10.28 -1.11 10.56
C PHE A 169 -10.15 -2.57 10.98
N SER A 170 -8.96 -3.14 10.83
CA SER A 170 -8.66 -4.52 11.17
C SER A 170 -8.75 -4.77 12.68
N SER A 171 -8.35 -3.81 13.51
CA SER A 171 -8.42 -3.96 14.98
C SER A 171 -9.81 -3.81 15.58
N ILE A 172 -10.79 -3.30 14.83
CA ILE A 172 -12.19 -3.23 15.29
C ILE A 172 -12.73 -4.63 15.62
N PHE A 173 -12.38 -5.64 14.82
CA PHE A 173 -12.81 -7.02 15.05
C PHE A 173 -12.30 -7.60 16.38
N PRO A 174 -10.98 -7.66 16.65
CA PRO A 174 -10.46 -8.16 17.92
C PRO A 174 -10.87 -7.27 19.11
N ALA A 175 -10.94 -5.95 18.95
CA ALA A 175 -11.41 -5.06 20.03
C ALA A 175 -12.87 -5.36 20.44
N ARG A 176 -13.76 -5.63 19.46
CA ARG A 176 -15.14 -6.06 19.73
C ARG A 176 -15.19 -7.45 20.35
N ARG A 177 -14.30 -8.36 19.95
CA ARG A 177 -14.19 -9.70 20.51
C ARG A 177 -13.80 -9.64 21.99
N ALA A 178 -12.81 -8.81 22.34
CA ALA A 178 -12.32 -8.62 23.71
C ALA A 178 -13.44 -8.27 24.69
N ILE A 179 -14.31 -7.35 24.31
CA ILE A 179 -15.40 -6.84 25.14
C ILE A 179 -16.51 -7.88 25.36
N LYS A 180 -16.68 -8.80 24.41
CA LYS A 180 -17.69 -9.87 24.48
C LYS A 180 -17.23 -11.07 25.32
N LEU A 181 -15.96 -11.14 25.70
CA LEU A 181 -15.46 -12.18 26.61
C LEU A 181 -16.09 -11.93 27.99
N LYS A 182 -16.98 -12.85 28.41
CA LYS A 182 -17.72 -12.71 29.67
C LYS A 182 -16.75 -12.82 30.85
N PRO A 183 -16.70 -11.84 31.78
CA PRO A 183 -15.85 -11.91 32.97
C PRO A 183 -16.08 -13.17 33.82
N ALA A 184 -17.31 -13.70 33.81
CA ALA A 184 -17.72 -14.85 34.61
C ALA A 184 -17.15 -16.21 34.12
N GLU A 185 -16.75 -16.32 32.86
CA GLU A 185 -16.13 -17.56 32.34
C GLU A 185 -14.61 -17.58 32.59
N ALA A 186 -13.97 -16.41 32.70
CA ALA A 186 -12.52 -16.29 32.92
C ALA A 186 -12.05 -16.74 34.32
N VAL A 187 -12.95 -16.78 35.30
CA VAL A 187 -12.68 -17.22 36.69
C VAL A 187 -13.05 -18.69 36.92
N ARG A 188 -13.84 -19.28 36.02
CA ARG A 188 -14.33 -20.68 36.12
C ARG A 188 -13.59 -21.68 35.24
N GLY A 189 -12.61 -21.23 34.46
CA GLY A 189 -11.74 -22.08 33.65
C GLY A 189 -10.59 -22.66 34.46
N GLU A 190 -10.91 -23.45 35.49
CA GLU A 190 -10.14 -24.57 36.04
C GLU A 190 -11.14 -25.64 36.51
#